data_AF-A0A6L7Y6G9-F1
#
_entry.id   AF-A0A6L7Y6G9-F1
#
_cell.length_a   1.000
_cell.length_b   1.000
_cell.length_c   1.000
_cell.angle_alpha   90.00
_cell.angle_beta   90.00
_cell.angle_gamma   90.00
#
_symmetry.space_group_name_H-M   'P 1'
#
loop_
_entity.id
_entity.type
_entity.pdbx_description
1 polymer ?
#
loop_
_entity_poly.entity_id
_entity_poly.type
_entity_poly.pdbx_seq_one_letter_code
_entity_poly.pdbx_strand_id
1 'polypeptide(L)'
;AAGHGAPRIAAALGYPLDGEGEVPRLRQTASRGRYYDVVGSSVAQAVTRLIYPLPDHAGAALGVHLTIDTDGALHLGPDATWLDDDATLDYRNNDEARAEFLAAGQRLLPALTDEDLAPGQVGYRPKLHDAGEPQADFLVWHDNGYVHLGGIESPGLTSALPLADLVADLLR
;
A
#
# COMPACT_ATOMS: atom_id res chain seq x y z
N ALA A 1 2.69 9.68 -14.64
CA ALA A 1 2.03 8.78 -13.64
C ALA A 1 2.53 7.34 -13.79
N ALA A 2 3.65 6.97 -13.16
CA ALA A 2 4.29 5.65 -13.37
C ALA A 2 4.43 4.80 -12.10
N GLY A 3 3.81 5.20 -10.97
CA GLY A 3 3.89 4.46 -9.71
C GLY A 3 5.34 4.18 -9.30
N HIS A 4 5.67 2.90 -9.05
CA HIS A 4 7.04 2.44 -8.76
C HIS A 4 8.07 2.76 -9.85
N GLY A 5 7.63 2.98 -11.10
CA GLY A 5 8.50 3.37 -12.20
C GLY A 5 8.82 4.87 -12.25
N ALA A 6 8.20 5.72 -11.42
CA ALA A 6 8.38 7.16 -11.44
C ALA A 6 9.85 7.61 -11.24
N PRO A 7 10.62 7.04 -10.27
CA PRO A 7 12.03 7.40 -10.10
C PRO A 7 12.87 7.06 -11.33
N ARG A 8 12.62 5.91 -11.98
CA ARG A 8 13.35 5.50 -13.19
C ARG A 8 13.13 6.46 -14.34
N ILE A 9 11.91 6.96 -14.52
CA ILE A 9 11.59 7.95 -15.56
C ILE A 9 12.24 9.30 -15.23
N ALA A 10 12.17 9.75 -13.96
CA ALA A 10 12.80 11.00 -13.54
C ALA A 10 14.33 10.97 -13.74
N ALA A 11 15.00 9.87 -13.36
CA ALA A 11 16.42 9.69 -13.60
C ALA A 11 16.77 9.72 -15.10
N ALA A 12 15.94 9.10 -15.95
CA ALA A 12 16.13 9.12 -17.41
C ALA A 12 15.97 10.53 -18.01
N LEU A 13 15.24 11.42 -17.35
CA LEU A 13 15.12 12.84 -17.70
C LEU A 13 16.23 13.71 -17.10
N GLY A 14 17.14 13.13 -16.29
CA GLY A 14 18.29 13.81 -15.70
C GLY A 14 18.07 14.38 -14.30
N TYR A 15 16.96 14.07 -13.64
CA TYR A 15 16.70 14.57 -12.28
C TYR A 15 17.51 13.82 -11.20
N PRO A 16 18.07 14.54 -10.21
CA PRO A 16 18.67 13.91 -9.03
C PRO A 16 17.57 13.33 -8.12
N LEU A 17 17.61 12.02 -7.88
CA LEU A 17 16.54 11.32 -7.16
C LEU A 17 16.47 11.67 -5.67
N ASP A 18 17.60 12.02 -5.07
CA ASP A 18 17.67 12.40 -3.65
C ASP A 18 17.33 13.88 -3.40
N GLY A 19 17.00 14.61 -4.47
CA GLY A 19 16.77 16.05 -4.44
C GLY A 19 18.06 16.86 -4.50
N GLU A 20 17.98 18.04 -5.12
CA GLU A 20 19.08 19.00 -5.23
C GLU A 20 18.51 20.39 -5.53
N GLY A 21 18.87 21.40 -4.73
CA GLY A 21 18.34 22.75 -4.90
C GLY A 21 16.82 22.79 -4.75
N GLU A 22 16.12 23.16 -5.83
CA GLU A 22 14.64 23.19 -5.88
C GLU A 22 14.01 21.85 -6.26
N VAL A 23 14.82 20.85 -6.64
CA VAL A 23 14.34 19.50 -6.97
C VAL A 23 14.01 18.77 -5.66
N PRO A 24 12.75 18.35 -5.45
CA PRO A 24 12.38 17.57 -4.27
C PRO A 24 12.93 16.14 -4.36
N ARG A 25 12.85 15.39 -3.26
CA ARG A 25 13.16 13.95 -3.28
C ARG A 25 12.20 13.22 -4.23
N LEU A 26 12.75 12.54 -5.24
CA LEU A 26 12.01 11.72 -6.21
C LEU A 26 12.24 10.22 -6.03
N ARG A 27 13.26 9.83 -5.25
CA ARG A 27 13.51 8.44 -4.88
C ARG A 27 12.29 7.88 -4.17
N GLN A 28 11.92 6.67 -4.55
CA GLN A 28 10.89 5.92 -3.86
C GLN A 28 11.45 4.58 -3.38
N THR A 29 11.07 4.21 -2.17
CA THR A 29 11.18 2.85 -1.66
C THR A 29 9.83 2.13 -1.81
N ALA A 30 9.79 0.84 -1.46
CA ALA A 30 8.58 0.06 -1.54
C ALA A 30 8.22 -0.54 -0.19
N SER A 31 6.92 -0.54 0.11
CA SER A 31 6.33 -1.31 1.21
C SER A 31 5.36 -2.34 0.64
N ARG A 32 5.65 -3.63 0.89
CA ARG A 32 4.76 -4.74 0.54
C ARG A 32 3.58 -4.79 1.49
N GLY A 33 2.41 -5.10 0.94
CA GLY A 33 1.21 -5.47 1.67
C GLY A 33 0.67 -6.80 1.15
N ARG A 34 0.69 -7.83 1.98
CA ARG A 34 0.06 -9.13 1.72
C ARG A 34 -1.36 -9.14 2.23
N TYR A 35 -2.23 -9.89 1.55
CA TYR A 35 -3.57 -10.18 2.00
C TYR A 35 -3.76 -11.69 2.12
N TYR A 36 -4.66 -12.08 3.01
CA TYR A 36 -5.23 -13.42 3.06
C TYR A 36 -6.71 -13.34 2.78
N ASP A 37 -7.21 -14.31 2.02
CA ASP A 37 -8.64 -14.46 1.77
C ASP A 37 -9.24 -15.31 2.89
N VAL A 38 -10.43 -14.93 3.35
CA VAL A 38 -11.22 -15.69 4.32
C VAL A 38 -12.23 -16.55 3.56
N VAL A 39 -11.92 -17.83 3.38
CA VAL A 39 -12.68 -18.77 2.53
C VAL A 39 -13.75 -19.57 3.29
N GLY A 40 -13.73 -19.52 4.63
CA GLY A 40 -14.71 -20.17 5.50
C GLY A 40 -16.10 -19.55 5.39
N SER A 41 -17.07 -20.28 4.84
CA SER A 41 -18.37 -19.71 4.44
C SER A 41 -19.16 -19.09 5.59
N SER A 42 -19.16 -19.71 6.77
CA SER A 42 -19.91 -19.19 7.94
C SER A 42 -19.27 -17.95 8.56
N VAL A 43 -17.94 -17.93 8.66
CA VAL A 43 -17.18 -16.79 9.21
C VAL A 43 -17.20 -15.61 8.24
N ALA A 44 -17.00 -15.87 6.94
CA ALA A 44 -17.05 -14.85 5.90
C ALA A 44 -18.44 -14.19 5.82
N GLN A 45 -19.52 -14.97 5.85
CA GLN A 45 -20.89 -14.45 5.78
C GLN A 45 -21.33 -13.62 7.00
N ALA A 46 -20.66 -13.78 8.14
CA ALA A 46 -20.94 -12.98 9.32
C ALA A 46 -20.50 -11.51 9.17
N VAL A 47 -19.60 -11.23 8.23
CA VAL A 47 -19.03 -9.90 8.00
C VAL A 47 -19.72 -9.23 6.80
N THR A 48 -20.41 -8.12 7.07
CA THR A 48 -21.19 -7.38 6.05
C THR A 48 -20.68 -5.97 5.81
N ARG A 49 -19.63 -5.56 6.53
CA ARG A 49 -19.02 -4.23 6.47
C ARG A 49 -17.51 -4.34 6.61
N LEU A 50 -16.80 -3.34 6.11
CA LEU A 50 -15.36 -3.22 6.32
C LEU A 50 -15.08 -2.97 7.80
N ILE A 51 -14.06 -3.62 8.36
CA ILE A 51 -13.67 -3.49 9.78
C ILE A 51 -12.22 -3.01 9.86
N TYR A 52 -12.03 -1.82 10.38
CA TYR A 52 -10.73 -1.21 10.61
C TYR A 52 -10.48 -1.10 12.11
N PRO A 53 -9.47 -1.77 12.67
CA PRO A 53 -9.09 -1.55 14.06
C PRO A 53 -8.56 -0.13 14.25
N LEU A 54 -8.63 0.36 15.48
CA LEU A 54 -7.94 1.59 15.84
C LEU A 54 -6.42 1.40 15.61
N PRO A 55 -5.71 2.44 15.14
CA PRO A 55 -4.26 2.39 15.03
C PRO A 55 -3.63 2.00 16.35
N ASP A 56 -2.86 0.91 16.35
CA ASP A 56 -2.12 0.49 17.53
C ASP A 56 -0.87 1.36 17.69
N HIS A 57 -0.97 2.40 18.52
CA HIS A 57 0.15 3.27 18.84
C HIS A 57 1.29 2.55 19.59
N ALA A 58 1.07 1.33 20.09
CA ALA A 58 2.08 0.50 20.76
C ALA A 58 2.80 -0.48 19.81
N GLY A 59 2.39 -0.56 18.53
CA GLY A 59 3.09 -1.32 17.49
C GLY A 59 3.06 -2.85 17.63
N ALA A 60 2.15 -3.41 18.44
CA ALA A 60 2.11 -4.84 18.74
C ALA A 60 1.26 -5.67 17.75
N ALA A 61 0.54 -5.02 16.83
CA ALA A 61 -0.32 -5.66 15.85
C ALA A 61 0.10 -5.38 14.40
N LEU A 62 -0.05 -6.39 13.53
CA LEU A 62 0.22 -6.38 12.09
C LEU A 62 -0.55 -5.30 11.29
N GLY A 63 -1.44 -4.53 11.93
CA GLY A 63 -2.16 -3.41 11.31
C GLY A 63 -3.18 -3.80 10.23
N VAL A 64 -3.63 -5.05 10.21
CA VAL A 64 -4.56 -5.58 9.19
C VAL A 64 -6.01 -5.13 9.44
N HIS A 65 -6.78 -5.02 8.36
CA HIS A 65 -8.22 -4.77 8.38
C HIS A 65 -8.98 -5.86 7.60
N LEU A 66 -10.30 -5.88 7.76
CA LEU A 66 -11.18 -6.73 6.96
C LEU A 66 -11.87 -5.89 5.89
N THR A 67 -11.69 -6.30 4.65
CA THR A 67 -12.32 -5.69 3.48
C THR A 67 -13.16 -6.70 2.73
N ILE A 68 -14.18 -6.20 2.04
CA ILE A 68 -15.09 -7.02 1.25
C ILE A 68 -14.98 -6.50 -0.19
N ASP A 69 -14.73 -7.40 -1.14
CA ASP A 69 -14.74 -7.04 -2.55
C ASP A 69 -16.17 -6.88 -3.10
N THR A 70 -16.29 -6.59 -4.40
CA THR A 70 -17.60 -6.42 -5.04
C THR A 70 -18.39 -7.72 -5.21
N ASP A 71 -17.71 -8.87 -5.16
CA ASP A 71 -18.31 -10.20 -5.28
C ASP A 71 -18.64 -10.82 -3.91
N GLY A 72 -18.32 -10.10 -2.82
CA GLY A 72 -18.58 -10.49 -1.44
C GLY A 72 -17.45 -11.32 -0.81
N ALA A 73 -16.30 -11.48 -1.47
CA ALA A 73 -15.15 -12.14 -0.87
C ALA A 73 -14.55 -11.27 0.23
N LEU A 74 -14.15 -11.92 1.32
CA LEU A 74 -13.60 -11.28 2.50
C LEU A 74 -12.08 -11.39 2.50
N HIS A 75 -11.39 -10.27 2.66
CA HIS A 75 -9.94 -10.20 2.69
C HIS A 75 -9.46 -9.63 4.03
N LEU A 76 -8.48 -10.30 4.63
CA LEU A 76 -7.73 -9.84 5.79
C LEU A 76 -6.39 -9.28 5.33
N GLY A 77 -6.09 -8.04 5.65
CA GLY A 77 -4.85 -7.38 5.25
C GLY A 77 -5.05 -5.89 5.03
N PRO A 78 -4.14 -5.24 4.29
CA PRO A 78 -2.78 -5.70 4.05
C PRO A 78 -1.92 -5.61 5.32
N ASP A 79 -0.84 -6.38 5.38
CA ASP A 79 0.30 -6.06 6.24
C ASP A 79 1.11 -4.85 5.68
N ALA A 80 2.20 -4.52 6.38
CA ALA A 80 3.18 -3.54 5.93
C ALA A 80 4.60 -4.05 6.22
N THR A 81 5.27 -4.55 5.18
CA THR A 81 6.69 -4.93 5.24
C THR A 81 7.50 -4.00 4.34
N TRP A 82 8.55 -3.37 4.87
CA TRP A 82 9.50 -2.61 4.05
C TRP A 82 10.38 -3.55 3.21
N LEU A 83 10.75 -3.10 2.03
CA LEU A 83 11.69 -3.82 1.16
C LEU A 83 13.01 -3.05 1.11
N ASP A 84 14.09 -3.79 0.85
CA ASP A 84 15.38 -3.20 0.51
C ASP A 84 15.30 -2.46 -0.83
N ASP A 85 16.16 -1.46 -1.02
CA ASP A 85 16.14 -0.55 -2.18
C ASP A 85 16.23 -1.25 -3.54
N ASP A 86 16.92 -2.40 -3.61
CA ASP A 86 17.14 -3.19 -4.82
C ASP A 86 16.22 -4.42 -4.92
N ALA A 87 15.28 -4.58 -3.98
CA ALA A 87 14.37 -5.70 -3.98
C ALA A 87 13.48 -5.71 -5.23
N THR A 88 13.35 -6.89 -5.84
CA THR A 88 12.39 -7.09 -6.93
C THR A 88 10.98 -7.24 -6.36
N LEU A 89 10.00 -6.59 -7.00
CA LEU A 89 8.60 -6.75 -6.64
C LEU A 89 8.11 -8.15 -7.05
N ASP A 90 7.69 -8.95 -6.08
CA ASP A 90 7.18 -10.31 -6.25
C ASP A 90 5.72 -10.40 -5.78
N TYR A 91 4.81 -10.47 -6.75
CA TYR A 91 3.37 -10.45 -6.49
C TYR A 91 2.81 -11.81 -6.02
N ARG A 92 3.66 -12.81 -5.78
CA ARG A 92 3.24 -14.11 -5.25
C ARG A 92 3.13 -14.05 -3.73
N ASN A 93 2.05 -14.62 -3.20
CA ASN A 93 1.92 -14.85 -1.77
C ASN A 93 2.35 -16.30 -1.45
N ASN A 94 3.47 -16.45 -0.74
CA ASN A 94 4.12 -17.74 -0.44
C ASN A 94 3.64 -18.39 0.88
N ASP A 95 2.54 -17.87 1.45
CA ASP A 95 1.88 -18.38 2.66
C ASP A 95 2.70 -18.31 3.97
N GLU A 96 3.82 -17.60 3.97
CA GLU A 96 4.74 -17.55 5.12
C GLU A 96 4.18 -16.78 6.33
N ALA A 97 3.26 -15.85 6.11
CA ALA A 97 2.73 -14.95 7.15
C ALA A 97 1.43 -15.47 7.82
N ARG A 98 1.00 -16.71 7.51
CA ARG A 98 -0.28 -17.27 7.93
C ARG A 98 -0.53 -17.16 9.43
N ALA A 99 0.44 -17.55 10.24
CA ALA A 99 0.30 -17.53 11.70
C ALA A 99 0.08 -16.10 12.26
N GLU A 100 0.77 -15.11 11.69
CA GLU A 100 0.64 -13.70 12.07
C GLU A 100 -0.72 -13.14 11.65
N PHE A 101 -1.17 -13.48 10.44
CA PHE A 101 -2.50 -13.11 9.94
C PHE A 101 -3.61 -13.78 10.74
N LEU A 102 -3.49 -15.07 11.08
CA LEU A 102 -4.47 -15.77 11.92
C LEU A 102 -4.60 -15.10 13.29
N ALA A 103 -3.48 -14.85 13.97
CA ALA A 103 -3.47 -14.17 15.26
C ALA A 103 -4.07 -12.76 15.18
N ALA A 104 -3.75 -12.02 14.11
CA ALA A 104 -4.31 -10.69 13.90
C ALA A 104 -5.80 -10.70 13.56
N GLY A 105 -6.22 -11.63 12.70
CA GLY A 105 -7.59 -11.85 12.27
C GLY A 105 -8.48 -12.29 13.43
N GLN A 106 -7.99 -13.14 14.34
CA GLN A 106 -8.73 -13.57 15.53
C GLN A 106 -9.08 -12.42 16.49
N ARG A 107 -8.35 -11.30 16.45
CA ARG A 107 -8.73 -10.08 17.19
C ARG A 107 -9.96 -9.39 16.61
N LEU A 108 -10.20 -9.54 15.31
CA LEU A 108 -11.34 -8.97 14.58
C LEU A 108 -12.50 -9.97 14.46
N LEU A 109 -12.19 -11.24 14.28
CA LEU A 109 -13.09 -12.37 14.08
C LEU A 109 -12.64 -13.55 14.96
N PRO A 110 -13.06 -13.61 16.23
CA PRO A 110 -12.59 -14.64 17.17
C PRO A 110 -12.86 -16.10 16.76
N ALA A 111 -13.81 -16.32 15.82
CA ALA A 111 -14.14 -17.65 15.30
C ALA A 111 -13.23 -18.10 14.14
N LEU A 112 -12.33 -17.25 13.65
CA LEU A 112 -11.44 -17.55 12.53
C LEU A 112 -10.46 -18.68 12.87
N THR A 113 -10.40 -19.71 12.02
CA THR A 113 -9.44 -20.81 12.13
C THR A 113 -8.39 -20.75 11.02
N ASP A 114 -7.38 -21.62 11.11
CA ASP A 114 -6.31 -21.69 10.12
C ASP A 114 -6.84 -22.10 8.73
N GLU A 115 -7.80 -23.02 8.71
CA GLU A 115 -8.44 -23.55 7.51
C GLU A 115 -9.30 -22.51 6.77
N ASP A 116 -9.71 -21.46 7.47
CA ASP A 116 -10.47 -20.36 6.88
C ASP A 116 -9.57 -19.41 6.06
N LEU A 117 -8.24 -19.53 6.16
CA LEU A 117 -7.30 -18.62 5.49
C LEU A 117 -6.68 -19.23 4.23
N ALA A 118 -6.69 -18.47 3.15
CA ALA A 118 -5.96 -18.77 1.92
C ALA A 118 -5.04 -17.59 1.54
N PRO A 119 -3.84 -17.84 0.96
CA PRO A 119 -2.99 -16.76 0.47
C PRO A 119 -3.73 -15.95 -0.59
N GLY A 120 -3.94 -14.66 -0.30
CA GLY A 120 -4.56 -13.72 -1.21
C GLY A 120 -3.54 -12.91 -1.99
N GLN A 121 -3.95 -11.73 -2.44
CA GLN A 121 -3.13 -10.84 -3.25
C GLN A 121 -1.92 -10.23 -2.50
N VAL A 122 -0.94 -9.75 -3.27
CA VAL A 122 0.18 -8.94 -2.79
C VAL A 122 0.20 -7.62 -3.54
N GLY A 123 0.29 -6.51 -2.81
CA GLY A 123 0.44 -5.17 -3.36
C GLY A 123 1.71 -4.49 -2.85
N TYR A 124 2.13 -3.43 -3.54
CA TYR A 124 3.30 -2.65 -3.19
C TYR A 124 2.98 -1.17 -3.21
N ARG A 125 3.30 -0.45 -2.13
CA ARG A 125 3.09 0.99 -2.00
C ARG A 125 4.38 1.73 -2.37
N PRO A 126 4.35 2.69 -3.32
CA PRO A 126 5.50 3.56 -3.56
C PRO A 126 5.61 4.55 -2.40
N LYS A 127 6.75 4.57 -1.72
CA LYS A 127 7.00 5.36 -0.50
C LYS A 127 8.04 6.45 -0.79
N LEU A 128 7.78 7.69 -0.40
CA LEU A 128 8.73 8.82 -0.52
C LEU A 128 9.60 9.04 0.74
N HIS A 129 9.56 8.08 1.65
CA HIS A 129 10.25 8.09 2.93
C HIS A 129 10.73 6.66 3.22
N ASP A 130 11.78 6.55 4.03
CA ASP A 130 12.36 5.27 4.41
C ASP A 130 11.75 4.72 5.70
N ALA A 131 12.09 3.48 6.03
CA ALA A 131 11.65 2.86 7.27
C ALA A 131 12.14 3.68 8.48
N GLY A 132 11.20 4.12 9.33
CA GLY A 132 11.48 4.92 10.52
C GLY A 132 11.44 6.44 10.28
N GLU A 133 11.32 6.88 9.03
CA GLU A 133 11.04 8.28 8.72
C GLU A 133 9.53 8.58 8.82
N PRO A 134 9.14 9.84 9.11
CA PRO A 134 7.75 10.25 9.07
C PRO A 134 7.13 10.00 7.69
N GLN A 135 5.85 9.60 7.67
CA GLN A 135 5.15 9.42 6.41
C GLN A 135 5.08 10.73 5.63
N ALA A 136 5.67 10.73 4.44
CA ALA A 136 5.56 11.81 3.47
C ALA A 136 4.17 11.87 2.81
N ASP A 137 3.74 13.07 2.46
CA ASP A 137 2.55 13.31 1.62
C ASP A 137 2.83 12.96 0.14
N PHE A 138 1.79 12.97 -0.69
CA PHE A 138 1.93 12.83 -2.14
C PHE A 138 2.79 13.95 -2.72
N LEU A 139 3.74 13.57 -3.56
CA LEU A 139 4.48 14.54 -4.37
C LEU A 139 3.70 14.80 -5.66
N VAL A 140 3.33 16.06 -5.88
CA VAL A 140 2.87 16.59 -7.17
C VAL A 140 3.72 17.80 -7.49
N TRP A 141 4.67 17.65 -8.41
CA TRP A 141 5.67 18.68 -8.71
C TRP A 141 5.78 18.93 -10.21
N HIS A 142 5.65 20.18 -10.63
CA HIS A 142 5.77 20.58 -12.03
C HIS A 142 7.14 21.23 -12.25
N ASP A 143 7.90 20.68 -13.19
CA ASP A 143 9.15 21.25 -13.66
C ASP A 143 9.41 20.90 -15.14
N ASN A 144 10.00 21.84 -15.89
CA ASN A 144 10.40 21.66 -17.30
C ASN A 144 9.32 21.02 -18.21
N GLY A 145 8.04 21.32 -17.97
CA GLY A 145 6.90 20.79 -18.74
C GLY A 145 6.47 19.36 -18.34
N TYR A 146 7.02 18.81 -17.26
CA TYR A 146 6.67 17.51 -16.69
C TYR A 146 5.99 17.68 -15.33
N VAL A 147 4.92 16.92 -15.09
CA VAL A 147 4.34 16.79 -13.75
C VAL A 147 4.76 15.44 -13.15
N HIS A 148 5.61 15.52 -12.14
CA HIS A 148 6.09 14.40 -11.34
C HIS A 148 5.04 14.04 -10.29
N LEU A 149 4.64 12.77 -10.30
CA LEU A 149 3.76 12.18 -9.29
C LEU A 149 4.56 11.13 -8.53
N GLY A 150 4.81 11.38 -7.25
CA GLY A 150 5.60 10.52 -6.39
C GLY A 150 4.82 10.10 -5.14
N GLY A 151 5.08 8.90 -4.64
CA GLY A 151 4.50 8.44 -3.38
C GLY A 151 2.99 8.30 -3.39
N ILE A 152 2.35 8.15 -4.57
CA ILE A 152 0.90 7.98 -4.70
C ILE A 152 0.51 6.57 -4.20
N GLU A 153 0.55 6.38 -2.87
CA GLU A 153 0.05 5.23 -2.14
C GLU A 153 -1.42 5.45 -1.71
N SER A 154 -1.95 4.72 -0.72
CA SER A 154 -3.28 5.02 -0.17
C SER A 154 -3.31 6.42 0.46
N PRO A 155 -4.32 7.27 0.20
CA PRO A 155 -5.61 7.00 -0.46
C PRO A 155 -5.68 7.36 -1.96
N GLY A 156 -4.64 7.07 -2.74
CA GLY A 156 -4.44 7.49 -4.13
C GLY A 156 -5.54 7.09 -5.11
N LEU A 157 -6.17 5.91 -4.90
CA LEU A 157 -7.34 5.50 -5.69
C LEU A 157 -8.54 6.42 -5.41
N THR A 158 -8.84 6.66 -4.13
CA THR A 158 -9.95 7.53 -3.70
C THR A 158 -9.73 8.98 -4.14
N SER A 159 -8.48 9.43 -4.16
CA SER A 159 -8.10 10.78 -4.58
C SER A 159 -7.75 10.91 -6.07
N ALA A 160 -8.00 9.88 -6.90
CA ALA A 160 -7.54 9.87 -8.29
C ALA A 160 -8.11 11.04 -9.12
N LEU A 161 -9.40 11.35 -8.97
CA LEU A 161 -10.03 12.46 -9.72
C LEU A 161 -9.54 13.84 -9.25
N PRO A 162 -9.54 14.16 -7.93
CA PRO A 162 -8.94 15.41 -7.47
C PRO A 162 -7.45 15.57 -7.84
N LEU A 163 -6.68 14.48 -7.83
CA LEU A 163 -5.28 14.51 -8.28
C LEU A 163 -5.18 14.82 -9.77
N ALA A 164 -6.08 14.27 -10.60
CA ALA A 164 -6.11 14.57 -12.03
C ALA A 164 -6.46 16.04 -12.30
N ASP A 165 -7.41 16.61 -11.55
CA ASP A 165 -7.76 18.03 -11.65
C ASP A 165 -6.56 18.94 -11.30
N LEU A 166 -5.86 18.64 -10.20
CA LEU A 166 -4.64 19.35 -9.81
C LEU A 166 -3.55 19.28 -10.90
N VAL A 167 -3.34 18.10 -11.49
CA VAL A 167 -2.36 17.93 -12.58
C VAL A 167 -2.78 18.71 -13.82
N ALA A 168 -4.07 18.71 -14.17
CA ALA A 168 -4.58 19.46 -15.31
C ALA A 168 -4.39 20.96 -15.11
N ASP A 169 -4.59 21.48 -13.90
CA ASP A 169 -4.37 22.90 -13.56
C ASP A 169 -2.89 23.29 -13.66
N LEU A 170 -1.96 22.39 -13.29
CA LEU A 170 -0.52 22.64 -13.42
C LEU A 170 -0.02 22.66 -14.87
N LEU A 171 -0.75 22.04 -15.80
CA LEU A 171 -0.40 21.94 -17.23
C LEU A 171 -1.04 23.03 -18.10
N ARG A 172 -1.89 23.87 -17.53
CA ARG A 172 -2.49 25.02 -18.24
C ARG A 172 -1.55 26.21 -18.28
#